data_AF-A0A1H1DVT7-F1
#
_entry.id   AF-A0A1H1DVT7-F1
#
_cell.length_a   1.000
_cell.length_b   1.000
_cell.length_c   1.000
_cell.angle_alpha   90.00
_cell.angle_beta   90.00
_cell.angle_gamma   90.00
#
_symmetry.space_group_name_H-M   'P 1'
#
loop_
_entity.id
_entity.type
_entity.pdbx_description
1 polymer ?
#
loop_
_entity_poly.entity_id
_entity_poly.type
_entity_poly.pdbx_seq_one_letter_code
_entity_poly.pdbx_strand_id
1 'polypeptide(L)'
;MDALRIERVCWSFPLGGFLAVLVAGFLAPDPTGGVWVVGALVASAVTVPLSYWFLTRFESDDARVGDLTVELVAFIAVFFLLHTLLDAVGVGGFVNNLISLLGGQAAFNRAQRWNPVPRSRGEAL
;
A
#
# COMPACT_ATOMS: atom_id res chain seq x y z
N MET A 1 8.20 20.39 5.56
CA MET A 1 7.63 19.52 6.61
C MET A 1 6.20 19.07 6.33
N ASP A 2 5.42 19.72 5.44
CA ASP A 2 4.05 19.27 5.14
C ASP A 2 3.92 18.17 4.09
N ALA A 3 4.82 18.11 3.09
CA ALA A 3 4.66 17.19 1.97
C ALA A 3 4.70 15.71 2.37
N LEU A 4 5.60 15.31 3.29
CA LEU A 4 5.62 13.95 3.85
C LEU A 4 4.33 13.62 4.61
N ARG A 5 3.80 14.59 5.36
CA ARG A 5 2.56 14.41 6.11
C ARG A 5 1.37 14.21 5.16
N ILE A 6 1.31 15.01 4.10
CA ILE A 6 0.30 14.89 3.05
C ILE A 6 0.41 13.54 2.35
N GLU A 7 1.62 13.10 1.99
CA GLU A 7 1.85 11.80 1.37
C GLU A 7 1.35 10.64 2.25
N ARG A 8 1.63 10.68 3.56
CA ARG A 8 1.13 9.70 4.52
C ARG A 8 -0.39 9.71 4.63
N VAL A 9 -1.00 10.89 4.66
CA VAL A 9 -2.47 11.02 4.66
C VAL A 9 -3.04 10.45 3.36
N CYS A 10 -2.46 10.77 2.21
CA CYS A 10 -2.89 10.26 0.92
C CYS A 10 -2.81 8.73 0.86
N TRP A 11 -1.77 8.11 1.42
CA TRP A 11 -1.62 6.65 1.42
C TRP A 11 -2.35 5.93 2.56
N SER A 12 -2.70 6.61 3.64
CA SER A 12 -3.49 5.99 4.72
C SER A 12 -4.92 5.67 4.30
N PHE A 13 -5.52 6.45 3.40
CA PHE A 13 -6.85 6.17 2.84
C PHE A 13 -6.92 4.87 2.04
N PRO A 14 -6.10 4.63 1.00
CA PRO A 14 -6.16 3.39 0.24
C PRO A 14 -5.73 2.17 1.06
N LEU A 15 -4.69 2.29 1.90
CA LEU A 15 -4.27 1.19 2.77
C LEU A 15 -5.33 0.86 3.82
N GLY A 16 -5.83 1.87 4.53
CA GLY A 16 -6.87 1.71 5.53
C GLY A 16 -8.18 1.23 4.92
N GLY A 17 -8.56 1.76 3.76
CA GLY A 17 -9.74 1.33 3.01
C GLY A 17 -9.65 -0.13 2.58
N PHE A 18 -8.49 -0.57 2.07
CA PHE A 18 -8.25 -1.98 1.75
C PHE A 18 -8.38 -2.87 3.00
N LEU A 19 -7.78 -2.50 4.12
CA LEU A 19 -7.93 -3.23 5.38
C LEU A 19 -9.39 -3.26 5.86
N ALA A 20 -10.12 -2.16 5.71
CA ALA A 20 -11.53 -2.08 6.07
C ALA A 20 -12.39 -3.03 5.25
N VAL A 21 -12.11 -3.13 3.94
CA VAL A 21 -12.75 -4.08 3.02
C VAL A 21 -12.48 -5.53 3.45
N LEU A 22 -11.24 -5.86 3.83
CA LEU A 22 -10.91 -7.19 4.34
C LEU A 22 -11.69 -7.50 5.64
N VAL A 23 -11.65 -6.58 6.61
CA VAL A 23 -12.37 -6.73 7.88
C VAL A 23 -13.87 -6.89 7.66
N ALA A 24 -14.47 -6.06 6.80
CA ALA A 24 -15.88 -6.14 6.47
C ALA A 24 -16.23 -7.47 5.77
N GLY A 25 -15.38 -7.94 4.83
CA GLY A 25 -15.58 -9.22 4.17
C GLY A 25 -15.51 -10.42 5.12
N PHE A 26 -14.70 -10.35 6.19
CA PHE A 26 -14.69 -11.37 7.24
C PHE A 26 -15.94 -11.33 8.12
N LEU A 27 -16.44 -10.14 8.47
CA LEU A 27 -17.59 -9.97 9.35
C LEU A 27 -18.94 -10.17 8.64
N ALA A 28 -19.01 -9.79 7.37
CA ALA A 28 -20.19 -9.86 6.53
C ALA A 28 -19.78 -10.42 5.15
N PRO A 29 -19.89 -11.73 4.90
CA PRO A 29 -19.40 -12.34 3.67
C PRO A 29 -20.16 -11.93 2.40
N ASP A 30 -21.35 -11.32 2.53
CA ASP A 30 -22.13 -10.80 1.41
C ASP A 30 -21.73 -9.35 1.09
N PRO A 31 -20.93 -9.12 0.03
CA PRO A 31 -20.40 -7.79 -0.29
C PRO A 31 -21.46 -6.85 -0.87
N THR A 32 -22.64 -7.37 -1.23
CA THR A 32 -23.74 -6.58 -1.82
C THR A 32 -24.74 -6.08 -0.77
N GLY A 33 -24.68 -6.64 0.44
CA GLY A 33 -25.55 -6.26 1.55
C GLY A 33 -25.18 -4.91 2.15
N GLY A 34 -26.19 -4.13 2.54
CA GLY A 34 -25.98 -2.85 3.24
C GLY A 34 -25.18 -3.01 4.54
N VAL A 35 -25.26 -4.18 5.19
CA VAL A 35 -24.46 -4.54 6.38
C VAL A 35 -22.96 -4.53 6.07
N TRP A 36 -22.55 -5.03 4.90
CA TRP A 36 -21.14 -5.03 4.49
C TRP A 36 -20.63 -3.61 4.26
N VAL A 37 -21.42 -2.78 3.55
CA VAL A 37 -21.06 -1.38 3.29
C VAL A 37 -20.91 -0.59 4.59
N VAL A 38 -21.88 -0.72 5.50
CA VAL A 38 -21.82 -0.08 6.82
C VAL A 38 -20.63 -0.63 7.62
N GLY A 39 -20.40 -1.94 7.58
CA GLY A 39 -19.26 -2.58 8.24
C GLY A 39 -17.92 -2.05 7.72
N ALA A 40 -17.76 -1.88 6.41
CA ALA A 40 -16.56 -1.33 5.79
C ALA A 40 -16.34 0.13 6.18
N LEU A 41 -17.39 0.95 6.17
CA LEU A 41 -17.31 2.35 6.63
C LEU A 41 -16.91 2.44 8.10
N VAL A 42 -17.51 1.63 8.97
CA VAL A 42 -17.16 1.59 10.41
C VAL A 42 -15.71 1.09 10.59
N ALA A 43 -15.31 0.04 9.89
CA ALA A 43 -13.93 -0.46 9.95
C ALA A 43 -12.93 0.60 9.47
N SER A 44 -13.27 1.36 8.42
CA SER A 44 -12.42 2.44 7.89
C SER A 44 -12.08 3.52 8.92
N ALA A 45 -13.01 3.80 9.84
CA ALA A 45 -12.80 4.76 10.91
C ALA A 45 -11.67 4.35 11.86
N VAL A 46 -11.32 3.05 11.90
CA VAL A 46 -10.22 2.52 12.70
C VAL A 46 -8.99 2.24 11.83
N THR A 47 -9.17 1.62 10.68
CA THR A 47 -8.04 1.18 9.83
C THR A 47 -7.32 2.33 9.15
N VAL A 48 -8.00 3.44 8.81
CA VAL A 48 -7.35 4.62 8.21
C VAL A 48 -6.44 5.34 9.22
N PRO A 49 -6.88 5.68 10.44
CA PRO A 49 -5.98 6.20 11.47
C PRO A 49 -4.85 5.24 11.83
N LEU A 50 -5.14 3.93 11.89
CA LEU A 50 -4.13 2.92 12.16
C LEU A 50 -3.06 2.86 11.06
N SER A 51 -3.48 2.94 9.80
CA SER A 51 -2.56 2.97 8.66
C SER A 51 -1.70 4.23 8.67
N TYR A 52 -2.29 5.39 8.97
CA TYR A 52 -1.53 6.63 9.14
C TYR A 52 -0.52 6.50 10.29
N TRP A 53 -0.93 5.98 11.45
CA TRP A 53 -0.04 5.73 12.59
C TRP A 53 1.11 4.80 12.21
N PHE A 54 0.82 3.71 11.50
CA PHE A 54 1.82 2.75 11.03
C PHE A 54 2.85 3.42 10.11
N LEU A 55 2.37 4.15 9.09
CA LEU A 55 3.24 4.90 8.18
C LEU A 55 4.10 5.92 8.92
N THR A 56 3.56 6.62 9.92
CA THR A 56 4.37 7.57 10.70
C THR A 56 5.41 6.92 11.60
N ARG A 57 5.21 5.66 12.01
CA ARG A 57 6.04 5.01 13.04
C ARG A 57 7.17 4.17 12.48
N PHE A 58 6.99 3.58 11.30
CA PHE A 58 7.93 2.64 10.69
C PHE A 58 8.70 3.21 9.50
N GLU A 59 8.46 4.48 9.16
CA GLU A 59 9.22 5.17 8.13
C GLU A 59 10.65 5.48 8.61
N SER A 60 11.62 5.34 7.71
CA SER A 60 13.02 5.64 7.99
C SER A 60 13.20 7.12 8.29
N ASP A 61 14.08 7.46 9.24
CA ASP A 61 14.45 8.85 9.53
C ASP A 61 15.01 9.60 8.30
N ASP A 62 15.50 8.86 7.29
CA ASP A 62 16.02 9.39 6.03
C ASP A 62 14.97 9.52 4.90
N ALA A 63 13.70 9.23 5.18
CA ALA A 63 12.65 9.22 4.15
C ALA A 63 12.41 10.62 3.55
N ARG A 64 12.35 10.68 2.22
CA ARG A 64 12.09 11.89 1.45
C ARG A 64 10.69 11.84 0.83
N VAL A 65 10.19 13.03 0.49
CA VAL A 65 8.92 13.18 -0.22
C VAL A 65 8.95 12.37 -1.52
N GLY A 66 7.93 11.55 -1.73
CA GLY A 66 7.79 10.70 -2.91
C GLY A 66 8.41 9.32 -2.77
N ASP A 67 9.23 9.04 -1.75
CA ASP A 67 9.80 7.70 -1.54
C ASP A 67 8.68 6.69 -1.31
N LEU A 68 7.78 6.97 -0.36
CA LEU A 68 6.64 6.10 -0.04
C LEU A 68 5.75 5.87 -1.26
N THR A 69 5.48 6.92 -2.03
CA THR A 69 4.67 6.83 -3.25
C THR A 69 5.34 5.95 -4.30
N VAL A 70 6.63 6.14 -4.57
CA VAL A 70 7.35 5.34 -5.56
C VAL A 70 7.45 3.88 -5.12
N GLU A 71 7.70 3.62 -3.84
CA GLU A 71 7.74 2.28 -3.26
C GLU A 71 6.39 1.55 -3.36
N LEU A 72 5.30 2.20 -2.95
CA LEU A 72 3.96 1.59 -3.00
C LEU A 72 3.45 1.44 -4.44
N VAL A 73 3.70 2.40 -5.32
CA VAL A 73 3.33 2.29 -6.73
C VAL A 73 4.10 1.17 -7.41
N ALA A 74 5.41 1.06 -7.15
CA ALA A 74 6.23 -0.04 -7.67
C ALA A 74 5.73 -1.40 -7.19
N PHE A 75 5.40 -1.51 -5.89
CA PHE A 75 4.80 -2.71 -5.33
C PHE A 75 3.51 -3.08 -6.06
N ILE A 76 2.56 -2.15 -6.12
CA ILE A 76 1.22 -2.36 -6.70
C ILE A 76 1.35 -2.75 -8.18
N ALA A 77 2.13 -1.99 -8.95
CA ALA A 77 2.31 -2.23 -10.38
C ALA A 77 2.89 -3.62 -10.65
N VAL A 78 3.97 -4.01 -9.95
CA VAL A 78 4.60 -5.31 -10.14
C VAL A 78 3.73 -6.45 -9.63
N PHE A 79 3.05 -6.26 -8.50
CA PHE A 79 2.08 -7.23 -7.98
C PHE A 79 1.01 -7.54 -9.02
N PHE A 80 0.31 -6.52 -9.53
CA PHE A 80 -0.78 -6.72 -10.49
C PHE A 80 -0.27 -7.24 -11.85
N LEU A 81 0.90 -6.77 -12.30
CA LEU A 81 1.51 -7.26 -13.53
C LEU A 81 1.84 -8.76 -13.41
N LEU A 82 2.50 -9.19 -12.34
CA LEU A 82 2.79 -10.61 -12.13
C LEU A 82 1.51 -11.41 -11.95
N HIS A 83 0.55 -10.88 -11.21
CA HIS A 83 -0.70 -11.58 -10.93
C HIS A 83 -1.48 -11.87 -12.21
N THR A 84 -1.63 -10.86 -13.07
CA THR A 84 -2.32 -10.98 -14.36
C THR A 84 -1.55 -11.86 -15.35
N LEU A 85 -0.23 -11.76 -15.40
CA LEU A 85 0.59 -12.61 -16.27
C LEU A 85 0.56 -14.08 -15.85
N LEU A 86 0.67 -14.37 -14.55
CA LEU A 86 0.61 -15.72 -14.01
C LEU A 86 -0.77 -16.34 -14.22
N ASP A 87 -1.84 -15.57 -13.99
CA ASP A 87 -3.20 -16.03 -14.25
C ASP A 87 -3.42 -16.32 -15.74
N ALA A 88 -2.88 -15.49 -16.63
CA ALA A 88 -2.95 -15.71 -18.07
C ALA A 88 -2.23 -16.98 -18.57
N VAL A 89 -1.22 -17.46 -17.85
CA VAL A 89 -0.55 -18.75 -18.14
C VAL A 89 -1.11 -19.92 -17.33
N GLY A 90 -2.23 -19.72 -16.62
CA GLY A 90 -2.92 -20.77 -15.86
C GLY A 90 -2.34 -21.05 -14.48
N VAL A 91 -1.41 -20.21 -14.00
CA VAL A 91 -0.90 -20.28 -12.63
C VAL A 91 -1.82 -19.42 -11.76
N GLY A 92 -2.82 -20.06 -11.16
CA GLY A 92 -3.81 -19.42 -10.30
C GLY A 92 -3.61 -19.68 -8.80
N GLY A 93 -4.56 -19.18 -8.00
CA GLY A 93 -4.68 -19.49 -6.58
C GLY A 93 -3.52 -19.01 -5.71
N PHE A 94 -3.16 -19.79 -4.70
CA PHE A 94 -2.17 -19.41 -3.69
C PHE A 94 -0.78 -19.13 -4.28
N VAL A 95 -0.32 -19.95 -5.23
CA VAL A 95 1.01 -19.80 -5.84
C VAL A 95 1.12 -18.48 -6.59
N ASN A 96 0.08 -18.10 -7.34
CA ASN A 96 0.01 -16.80 -8.01
C ASN A 96 0.13 -15.65 -7.00
N ASN A 97 -0.69 -15.68 -5.95
CA ASN A 97 -0.69 -14.64 -4.92
C ASN A 97 0.68 -14.52 -4.23
N LEU A 98 1.31 -15.64 -3.92
CA LEU A 98 2.62 -15.65 -3.27
C LEU A 98 3.71 -15.08 -4.18
N ILE A 99 3.80 -15.50 -5.44
CA ILE A 99 4.81 -15.00 -6.37
C ILE A 99 4.60 -13.51 -6.65
N SER A 100 3.34 -13.10 -6.85
CA SER A 100 2.98 -11.70 -7.07
C SER A 100 3.34 -10.83 -5.86
N LEU A 101 3.09 -11.32 -4.64
CA LEU A 101 3.46 -10.66 -3.40
C LEU A 101 4.98 -10.50 -3.27
N LEU A 102 5.73 -11.57 -3.52
CA LEU A 102 7.19 -11.55 -3.45
C LEU A 102 7.80 -10.61 -4.51
N GLY A 103 7.27 -10.62 -5.73
CA GLY A 103 7.70 -9.72 -6.79
C GLY A 103 7.39 -8.25 -6.48
N GLY A 104 6.18 -7.97 -5.97
CA GLY A 104 5.82 -6.65 -5.46
C GLY A 104 6.77 -6.19 -4.35
N GLN A 105 7.06 -7.06 -3.37
CA GLN A 105 7.98 -6.73 -2.27
C GLN A 105 9.41 -6.47 -2.76
N ALA A 106 9.88 -7.26 -3.74
CA ALA A 106 11.18 -7.03 -4.35
C ALA A 106 11.24 -5.68 -5.08
N ALA A 107 10.15 -5.29 -5.74
CA ALA A 107 10.00 -3.99 -6.38
C ALA A 107 10.00 -2.86 -5.34
N PHE A 108 9.21 -2.98 -4.27
CA PHE A 108 9.17 -2.05 -3.13
C PHE A 108 10.58 -1.77 -2.60
N ASN A 109 11.32 -2.84 -2.27
CA ASN A 109 12.68 -2.72 -1.71
C ASN A 109 13.70 -2.08 -2.68
N ARG A 110 13.42 -2.11 -3.99
CA ARG A 110 14.33 -1.56 -5.02
C ARG A 110 13.89 -0.17 -5.51
N ALA A 111 12.64 0.19 -5.29
CA ALA A 111 12.00 1.41 -5.76
C ALA A 111 12.64 2.69 -5.21
N GLN A 112 13.35 2.62 -4.09
CA GLN A 112 14.17 3.73 -3.57
C GLN A 112 15.21 4.25 -4.57
N ARG A 113 15.61 3.44 -5.55
CA ARG A 113 16.52 3.86 -6.63
C ARG A 113 15.82 4.59 -7.77
N TRP A 114 14.50 4.56 -7.81
CA TRP A 114 13.67 5.11 -8.87
C TRP A 114 13.08 6.47 -8.52
N ASN A 115 13.23 6.96 -7.29
CA ASN A 115 12.81 8.31 -6.96
C ASN A 115 13.68 9.31 -7.77
N PRO A 116 13.08 10.10 -8.68
CA PRO A 116 13.81 11.05 -9.50
C PRO A 116 14.27 12.28 -8.70
N VAL A 117 13.76 12.48 -7.48
CA VAL A 117 14.17 13.56 -6.59
C VAL A 117 15.63 13.31 -6.18
N PRO A 118 16.59 14.15 -6.59
CA PRO A 118 17.98 13.96 -6.24
C PRO A 118 18.14 13.95 -4.73
N ARG A 119 18.99 13.06 -4.21
CA ARG A 119 19.52 13.18 -2.85
C ARG A 119 20.43 14.40 -2.78
N SER A 120 19.85 15.61 -2.80
CA SER A 120 20.60 16.83 -2.54
C SER A 120 21.30 16.66 -1.20
N ARG A 121 22.63 16.90 -1.21
CA ARG A 121 23.45 17.15 -0.03
C ARG A 121 22.77 18.26 0.75
N GLY A 122 22.05 17.88 1.80
CA GLY A 122 21.54 18.78 2.83
C GLY A 122 22.48 18.82 4.02
N GLU A 123 23.78 18.85 3.79
CA GLU A 123 24.81 19.18 4.78
C GLU A 123 25.81 20.14 4.13
N ALA A 124 25.35 21.37 3.97
CA ALA A 124 26.19 22.56 4.00
C ALA A 124 25.22 23.72 4.24
N LEU A 125 24.96 23.99 5.52
CA LEU A 125 24.85 25.29 6.19
C LEU A 125 24.11 25.11 7.52
#